data_AF-A0A421JFS1-F1
#
_entry.id   AF-A0A421JFS1-F1
#
_cell.length_a   1.000
_cell.length_b   1.000
_cell.length_c   1.000
_cell.angle_alpha   90.00
_cell.angle_beta   90.00
_cell.angle_gamma   90.00
#
_symmetry.space_group_name_H-M   'P 1'
#
loop_
_entity.id
_entity.type
_entity.pdbx_description
1 polymer ?
#
loop_
_entity_poly.entity_id
_entity_poly.type
_entity_poly.pdbx_seq_one_letter_code
_entity_poly.pdbx_strand_id
1 'polypeptide(L)'
;MLSFACQVLFVAAAWAASSSSAEEVSVIEFDNFGYSGTYNMVSELKNVDSDSCTCELSTTATRFSGANAPISEEVSVHFRGPLTLSKFGYYVADGDNWDRKAYYNGSSSSNVTFLTTAGKNSSCLGKALTYADSDGISKASSATLLGKDTLINSQDEYSIFSTVKCGDSGLDKDCGVYRSGIPAYHGFSGTTKMFLFEFTMPTESKVSKSEVSNYDMPAIWLLNAHIPRTSQYSTNANCSCWRSGCGEFDIFEVKNNTESTVNKLFSTIHDYQGTDDIESGIQANGYIPRDTEGTMIGGVVFDSNGKASVFVSNSTTFDSSISNSDVSGWVSKAGTAATEQLSSVSFSPASSTSSSKKGGASSHGYSIVNAVFALALWMI
;
A
#
# COMPACT_ATOMS: atom_id res chain seq x y z
N MET A 1 -12.81 -54.25 -50.71
CA MET A 1 -13.56 -53.17 -50.06
C MET A 1 -12.55 -52.24 -49.43
N LEU A 2 -12.54 -50.98 -49.88
CA LEU A 2 -11.59 -49.94 -49.50
C LEU A 2 -11.70 -49.61 -48.01
N SER A 3 -10.56 -49.60 -47.30
CA SER A 3 -10.46 -48.97 -45.98
C SER A 3 -9.73 -47.64 -46.17
N PHE A 4 -10.47 -46.54 -46.01
CA PHE A 4 -9.95 -45.17 -46.04
C PHE A 4 -9.30 -44.86 -44.69
N ALA A 5 -8.00 -44.57 -44.70
CA ALA A 5 -7.30 -43.98 -43.57
C ALA A 5 -7.67 -42.50 -43.48
N CYS A 6 -8.34 -42.09 -42.40
CA CYS A 6 -8.56 -40.69 -42.07
C CYS A 6 -7.49 -40.26 -41.07
N GLN A 7 -6.43 -39.58 -41.56
CA GLN A 7 -5.47 -38.88 -40.70
C GLN A 7 -6.12 -37.59 -40.22
N VAL A 8 -6.46 -37.54 -38.94
CA VAL A 8 -6.81 -36.29 -38.26
C VAL A 8 -5.51 -35.63 -37.82
N LEU A 9 -5.07 -34.60 -38.55
CA LEU A 9 -4.04 -33.68 -38.07
C LEU A 9 -4.65 -32.82 -36.96
N PHE A 10 -4.22 -33.06 -35.71
CA PHE A 10 -4.38 -32.08 -34.64
C PHE A 10 -3.35 -30.97 -34.83
N VAL A 11 -3.81 -29.79 -35.27
CA VAL A 11 -3.02 -28.56 -35.13
C VAL A 11 -3.24 -28.07 -33.71
N ALA A 12 -2.34 -28.44 -32.79
CA ALA A 12 -2.27 -27.82 -31.48
C ALA A 12 -1.69 -26.41 -31.66
N ALA A 13 -2.54 -25.40 -31.62
CA ALA A 13 -2.10 -24.02 -31.45
C ALA A 13 -1.56 -23.89 -30.02
N ALA A 14 -0.23 -23.95 -29.88
CA ALA A 14 0.43 -23.62 -28.63
C ALA A 14 0.27 -22.10 -28.40
N TRP A 15 -0.68 -21.73 -27.54
CA TRP A 15 -0.62 -20.44 -26.86
C TRP A 15 0.57 -20.52 -25.90
N ALA A 16 1.72 -19.99 -26.33
CA ALA A 16 2.76 -19.63 -25.39
C ALA A 16 2.20 -18.47 -24.56
N ALA A 17 1.78 -18.76 -23.33
CA ALA A 17 1.71 -17.73 -22.31
C ALA A 17 3.15 -17.22 -22.16
N SER A 18 3.42 -16.03 -22.68
CA SER A 18 4.65 -15.32 -22.38
C SER A 18 4.61 -15.04 -20.88
N SER A 19 5.28 -15.86 -20.08
CA SER A 19 5.66 -15.46 -18.73
C SER A 19 6.60 -14.27 -18.91
N SER A 20 6.09 -13.04 -18.83
CA SER A 20 6.98 -11.89 -18.70
C SER A 20 7.67 -12.04 -17.34
N SER A 21 8.90 -12.55 -17.34
CA SER A 21 9.75 -12.38 -16.18
C SER A 21 9.98 -10.89 -16.01
N ALA A 22 9.61 -10.32 -14.86
CA ALA A 22 9.91 -8.93 -14.55
C ALA A 22 11.41 -8.67 -14.77
N GLU A 23 11.73 -7.55 -15.42
CA GLU A 23 13.10 -7.19 -15.79
C GLU A 23 13.82 -6.46 -14.64
N GLU A 24 15.13 -6.64 -14.57
CA GLU A 24 15.96 -5.87 -13.64
C GLU A 24 16.07 -4.41 -14.09
N VAL A 25 15.70 -3.48 -13.21
CA VAL A 25 15.68 -2.04 -13.49
C VAL A 25 16.19 -1.25 -12.28
N SER A 26 16.45 0.04 -12.52
CA SER A 26 16.84 0.98 -11.46
C SER A 26 15.74 1.97 -11.13
N VAL A 27 14.74 2.07 -12.01
CA VAL A 27 13.52 2.86 -11.82
C VAL A 27 12.31 2.01 -12.19
N ILE A 28 11.27 2.06 -11.38
CA ILE A 28 9.96 1.50 -11.68
C ILE A 28 8.99 2.68 -11.76
N GLU A 29 8.27 2.80 -12.86
CA GLU A 29 7.34 3.90 -13.10
C GLU A 29 5.92 3.39 -13.30
N PHE A 30 4.96 4.17 -12.83
CA PHE A 30 3.55 4.01 -13.16
C PHE A 30 3.07 5.28 -13.86
N ASP A 31 2.62 5.14 -15.10
CA ASP A 31 1.99 6.21 -15.87
C ASP A 31 0.47 6.14 -15.73
N ASN A 32 -0.19 7.31 -15.80
CA ASN A 32 -1.62 7.46 -15.52
C ASN A 32 -2.00 6.95 -14.11
N PHE A 33 -1.12 7.15 -13.14
CA PHE A 33 -1.33 6.86 -11.73
C PHE A 33 -2.39 7.78 -11.15
N GLY A 34 -3.57 7.21 -10.87
CA GLY A 34 -4.72 7.90 -10.32
C GLY A 34 -5.96 7.85 -11.20
N TYR A 35 -7.12 7.76 -10.55
CA TYR A 35 -8.41 7.65 -11.23
C TYR A 35 -9.53 8.29 -10.40
N SER A 36 -10.74 8.33 -10.96
CA SER A 36 -11.95 8.67 -10.20
C SER A 36 -12.65 7.42 -9.74
N GLY A 37 -13.01 7.37 -8.47
CA GLY A 37 -13.61 6.19 -7.88
C GLY A 37 -14.27 6.47 -6.55
N THR A 38 -14.61 5.38 -5.88
CA THR A 38 -15.19 5.42 -4.54
C THR A 38 -14.66 4.32 -3.67
N TYR A 39 -14.56 4.58 -2.38
CA TYR A 39 -14.38 3.56 -1.34
C TYR A 39 -15.37 3.80 -0.19
N ASN A 40 -15.49 2.85 0.73
CA ASN A 40 -16.34 2.95 1.90
C ASN A 40 -15.46 3.09 3.15
N MET A 41 -15.62 4.21 3.85
CA MET A 41 -15.01 4.45 5.15
C MET A 41 -15.60 3.52 6.21
N VAL A 42 -14.83 3.18 7.24
CA VAL A 42 -15.41 2.59 8.46
C VAL A 42 -16.29 3.64 9.13
N SER A 43 -17.56 3.31 9.39
CA SER A 43 -18.52 4.21 10.03
C SER A 43 -18.66 3.96 11.52
N GLU A 44 -18.38 2.73 11.99
CA GLU A 44 -18.58 2.37 13.39
C GLU A 44 -17.65 1.24 13.84
N LEU A 45 -17.16 1.34 15.08
CA LEU A 45 -16.42 0.31 15.80
C LEU A 45 -17.05 0.12 17.18
N LYS A 46 -17.53 -1.09 17.49
CA LYS A 46 -18.16 -1.41 18.79
C LYS A 46 -17.41 -2.52 19.51
N ASN A 47 -17.38 -2.42 20.83
CA ASN A 47 -16.86 -3.45 21.73
C ASN A 47 -15.47 -3.98 21.35
N VAL A 48 -14.60 -3.09 20.87
CA VAL A 48 -13.31 -3.40 20.22
C VAL A 48 -12.38 -4.28 21.07
N ASP A 49 -12.58 -4.25 22.38
CA ASP A 49 -11.75 -4.92 23.39
C ASP A 49 -12.36 -6.21 23.93
N SER A 50 -13.47 -6.69 23.35
CA SER A 50 -14.19 -7.89 23.77
C SER A 50 -14.41 -8.85 22.60
N ASP A 51 -14.80 -10.08 22.91
CA ASP A 51 -15.16 -11.08 21.89
C ASP A 51 -16.42 -10.70 21.08
N SER A 52 -17.19 -9.70 21.54
CA SER A 52 -18.36 -9.16 20.85
C SER A 52 -18.03 -7.97 19.93
N CYS A 53 -16.77 -7.82 19.55
CA CYS A 53 -16.28 -6.80 18.63
C CYS A 53 -17.05 -6.80 17.31
N THR A 54 -17.53 -5.63 16.88
CA THR A 54 -18.12 -5.45 15.56
C THR A 54 -17.62 -4.17 14.90
N CYS A 55 -17.69 -4.15 13.57
CA CYS A 55 -17.30 -3.03 12.74
C CYS A 55 -18.24 -2.94 11.53
N GLU A 56 -18.46 -1.73 11.04
CA GLU A 56 -19.33 -1.46 9.90
C GLU A 56 -18.68 -0.45 8.96
N LEU A 57 -18.86 -0.68 7.66
CA LEU A 57 -18.56 0.30 6.62
C LEU A 57 -19.74 1.24 6.44
N SER A 58 -19.43 2.50 6.13
CA SER A 58 -20.42 3.49 5.72
C SER A 58 -21.17 3.03 4.48
N THR A 59 -22.49 3.14 4.50
CA THR A 59 -23.33 2.94 3.32
C THR A 59 -23.22 4.10 2.32
N THR A 60 -22.67 5.24 2.75
CA THR A 60 -22.35 6.38 1.88
C THR A 60 -20.90 6.27 1.44
N ALA A 61 -20.72 6.06 0.13
CA ALA A 61 -19.42 5.98 -0.50
C ALA A 61 -18.67 7.32 -0.43
N THR A 62 -17.39 7.27 -0.07
CA THR A 62 -16.44 8.37 -0.17
C THR A 62 -15.93 8.44 -1.60
N ARG A 63 -15.99 9.62 -2.22
CA ARG A 63 -15.55 9.83 -3.60
C ARG A 63 -14.15 10.42 -3.60
N PHE A 64 -13.32 9.95 -4.52
CA PHE A 64 -12.00 10.53 -4.81
C PHE A 64 -11.84 10.69 -6.33
N SER A 65 -10.92 11.55 -6.73
CA SER A 65 -10.59 11.78 -8.13
C SER A 65 -9.27 12.52 -8.30
N GLY A 66 -8.60 12.29 -9.42
CA GLY A 66 -7.48 13.09 -9.89
C GLY A 66 -6.16 12.31 -9.95
N ALA A 67 -5.09 13.02 -10.30
CA ALA A 67 -3.74 12.46 -10.30
C ALA A 67 -3.39 11.92 -8.92
N ASN A 68 -2.77 10.75 -8.91
CA ASN A 68 -2.34 10.00 -7.74
C ASN A 68 -3.45 9.57 -6.78
N ALA A 69 -4.74 9.77 -7.09
CA ALA A 69 -5.83 9.35 -6.22
C ALA A 69 -6.10 7.83 -6.31
N PRO A 70 -6.31 7.12 -5.19
CA PRO A 70 -6.58 7.65 -3.85
C PRO A 70 -5.33 7.95 -3.00
N ILE A 71 -4.13 7.56 -3.44
CA ILE A 71 -2.86 7.78 -2.72
C ILE A 71 -2.51 9.25 -2.51
N SER A 72 -3.13 10.19 -3.24
CA SER A 72 -3.04 11.64 -3.02
C SER A 72 -3.63 12.09 -1.68
N GLU A 73 -4.52 11.30 -1.09
CA GLU A 73 -5.04 11.49 0.27
C GLU A 73 -3.93 11.29 1.32
N GLU A 74 -4.30 11.35 2.61
CA GLU A 74 -3.37 11.06 3.69
C GLU A 74 -2.90 9.62 3.65
N VAL A 75 -1.58 9.43 3.58
CA VAL A 75 -0.97 8.09 3.72
C VAL A 75 -0.06 8.01 4.93
N SER A 76 0.02 6.83 5.50
CA SER A 76 1.01 6.44 6.50
C SER A 76 2.08 5.59 5.82
N VAL A 77 3.32 5.66 6.32
CA VAL A 77 4.44 4.92 5.74
C VAL A 77 4.73 3.71 6.61
N HIS A 78 4.83 2.52 6.02
CA HIS A 78 4.97 1.25 6.73
C HIS A 78 6.27 0.57 6.36
N PHE A 79 6.81 -0.19 7.31
CA PHE A 79 8.07 -0.89 7.20
C PHE A 79 7.90 -2.31 7.73
N ARG A 80 8.43 -3.29 6.99
CA ARG A 80 8.56 -4.68 7.41
C ARG A 80 10.00 -5.13 7.26
N GLY A 81 10.50 -5.88 8.24
CA GLY A 81 11.87 -6.37 8.22
C GLY A 81 12.07 -7.65 7.40
N PRO A 82 13.34 -8.08 7.25
CA PRO A 82 14.55 -7.51 7.85
C PRO A 82 14.95 -6.15 7.26
N LEU A 83 14.96 -5.09 8.08
CA LEU A 83 15.18 -3.72 7.63
C LEU A 83 15.75 -2.83 8.73
N THR A 84 16.68 -1.94 8.38
CA THR A 84 17.08 -0.80 9.22
C THR A 84 16.83 0.50 8.48
N LEU A 85 16.15 1.45 9.11
CA LEU A 85 15.91 2.79 8.57
C LEU A 85 16.91 3.79 9.15
N SER A 86 17.76 4.35 8.30
CA SER A 86 18.74 5.38 8.67
C SER A 86 18.19 6.78 8.52
N LYS A 87 17.48 7.06 7.42
CA LYS A 87 16.85 8.38 7.16
C LYS A 87 15.49 8.23 6.51
N PHE A 88 14.60 9.16 6.84
CA PHE A 88 13.32 9.35 6.20
C PHE A 88 13.11 10.83 5.90
N GLY A 89 12.54 11.14 4.74
CA GLY A 89 12.11 12.47 4.37
C GLY A 89 10.81 12.44 3.60
N TYR A 90 9.89 13.35 3.92
CA TYR A 90 8.67 13.58 3.15
C TYR A 90 8.66 15.02 2.65
N TYR A 91 8.33 15.19 1.37
CA TYR A 91 8.39 16.44 0.65
C TYR A 91 7.10 16.70 -0.12
N VAL A 92 6.79 17.98 -0.28
CA VAL A 92 5.69 18.46 -1.13
C VAL A 92 6.28 19.48 -2.11
N ALA A 93 5.80 19.48 -3.35
CA ALA A 93 6.24 20.46 -4.34
C ALA A 93 5.83 21.90 -3.94
N ASP A 94 6.76 22.83 -4.12
CA ASP A 94 6.59 24.27 -3.97
C ASP A 94 7.29 24.98 -5.15
N GLY A 95 6.51 25.27 -6.20
CA GLY A 95 7.03 25.84 -7.45
C GLY A 95 8.06 24.92 -8.12
N ASP A 96 9.29 25.42 -8.26
CA ASP A 96 10.42 24.68 -8.87
C ASP A 96 11.22 23.83 -7.86
N ASN A 97 10.78 23.80 -6.60
CA ASN A 97 11.45 23.11 -5.50
C ASN A 97 10.51 22.13 -4.78
N TRP A 98 11.10 21.33 -3.90
CA TRP A 98 10.44 20.39 -3.01
C TRP A 98 10.80 20.75 -1.58
N ASP A 99 9.80 21.10 -0.80
CA ASP A 99 9.96 21.46 0.61
C ASP A 99 9.87 20.23 1.50
N ARG A 100 10.86 20.04 2.37
CA ARG A 100 10.81 18.97 3.37
C ARG A 100 9.81 19.29 4.47
N LYS A 101 8.77 18.45 4.61
CA LYS A 101 7.71 18.60 5.61
C LYS A 101 7.80 17.59 6.77
N ALA A 102 8.57 16.52 6.61
CA ALA A 102 8.96 15.64 7.70
C ALA A 102 10.36 15.06 7.49
N TYR A 103 11.06 14.75 8.58
CA TYR A 103 12.44 14.26 8.53
C TYR A 103 12.80 13.40 9.75
N TYR A 104 13.62 12.39 9.53
CA TYR A 104 14.29 11.59 10.55
C TYR A 104 15.66 11.16 10.05
N ASN A 105 16.65 11.06 10.96
CA ASN A 105 18.04 10.75 10.61
C ASN A 105 18.78 9.82 11.59
N GLY A 106 18.06 8.97 12.31
CA GLY A 106 18.67 8.06 13.29
C GLY A 106 18.87 8.66 14.68
N SER A 107 18.85 9.98 14.82
CA SER A 107 19.15 10.67 16.10
C SER A 107 18.21 11.82 16.43
N SER A 108 17.55 12.38 15.42
CA SER A 108 16.59 13.46 15.56
C SER A 108 15.45 13.27 14.58
N SER A 109 14.32 13.91 14.86
CA SER A 109 13.20 13.94 13.95
C SER A 109 12.45 15.28 13.98
N SER A 110 11.74 15.56 12.90
CA SER A 110 10.76 16.64 12.80
C SER A 110 9.51 16.11 12.09
N ASN A 111 8.34 16.25 12.72
CA ASN A 111 7.06 15.80 12.17
C ASN A 111 7.00 14.30 11.83
N VAL A 112 7.59 13.46 12.70
CA VAL A 112 7.63 11.99 12.59
C VAL A 112 7.23 11.38 13.93
N THR A 113 6.25 10.48 13.90
CA THR A 113 5.83 9.65 15.02
C THR A 113 5.90 8.18 14.62
N PHE A 114 6.71 7.38 15.33
CA PHE A 114 6.80 5.93 15.12
C PHE A 114 5.69 5.20 15.89
N LEU A 115 4.87 4.44 15.18
CA LEU A 115 3.81 3.60 15.74
C LEU A 115 4.01 2.15 15.33
N THR A 116 3.62 1.20 16.16
CA THR A 116 3.68 -0.24 15.89
C THR A 116 2.36 -0.91 16.25
N THR A 117 2.14 -2.13 15.77
CA THR A 117 0.97 -2.97 16.07
C THR A 117 1.14 -3.80 17.35
N ALA A 118 1.88 -3.30 18.35
CA ALA A 118 2.01 -3.91 19.68
C ALA A 118 0.92 -3.46 20.67
N GLY A 119 -0.14 -2.82 20.18
CA GLY A 119 -1.29 -2.44 20.98
C GLY A 119 -2.18 -3.62 21.37
N LYS A 120 -3.29 -3.31 22.03
CA LYS A 120 -4.26 -4.33 22.46
C LYS A 120 -4.83 -5.08 21.27
N ASN A 121 -4.90 -6.41 21.39
CA ASN A 121 -5.48 -7.26 20.36
C ASN A 121 -7.01 -7.26 20.47
N SER A 122 -7.66 -7.12 19.32
CA SER A 122 -9.11 -7.19 19.16
C SER A 122 -9.48 -8.46 18.38
N SER A 123 -10.58 -9.12 18.75
CA SER A 123 -11.03 -10.34 18.05
C SER A 123 -11.42 -10.09 16.59
N CYS A 124 -11.94 -8.89 16.27
CA CYS A 124 -12.37 -8.53 14.91
C CYS A 124 -11.42 -7.57 14.18
N LEU A 125 -10.65 -6.77 14.92
CA LEU A 125 -9.73 -5.77 14.35
C LEU A 125 -8.25 -6.19 14.39
N GLY A 126 -7.89 -7.31 15.02
CA GLY A 126 -6.48 -7.64 15.25
C GLY A 126 -5.79 -6.62 16.17
N LYS A 127 -4.45 -6.53 16.12
CA LYS A 127 -3.68 -5.68 17.03
C LYS A 127 -3.81 -4.20 16.70
N ALA A 128 -4.01 -3.37 17.73
CA ALA A 128 -4.13 -1.93 17.60
C ALA A 128 -2.78 -1.22 17.45
N LEU A 129 -2.79 -0.02 16.87
CA LEU A 129 -1.64 0.88 16.90
C LEU A 129 -1.30 1.31 18.34
N THR A 130 -0.02 1.46 18.60
CA THR A 130 0.53 2.08 19.81
C THR A 130 1.87 2.74 19.48
N TYR A 131 2.44 3.53 20.39
CA TYR A 131 3.77 4.09 20.16
C TYR A 131 4.80 2.97 20.09
N ALA A 132 5.69 3.02 19.10
CA ALA A 132 6.85 2.13 19.05
C ALA A 132 7.89 2.57 20.10
N ASP A 133 8.56 1.61 20.72
CA ASP A 133 9.78 1.85 21.50
C ASP A 133 10.99 1.97 20.58
N SER A 134 12.18 2.16 21.15
CA SER A 134 13.44 2.31 20.42
C SER A 134 13.83 1.08 19.58
N ASP A 135 13.27 -0.10 19.84
CA ASP A 135 13.42 -1.28 18.98
C ASP A 135 12.48 -1.26 17.75
N GLY A 136 11.59 -0.26 17.65
CA GLY A 136 10.60 -0.12 16.59
C GLY A 136 9.35 -0.99 16.77
N ILE A 137 9.38 -2.02 17.63
CA ILE A 137 8.39 -3.11 17.64
C ILE A 137 7.69 -3.23 18.99
N SER A 138 8.39 -3.00 20.09
CA SER A 138 7.79 -3.00 21.41
C SER A 138 6.91 -1.77 21.62
N LYS A 139 5.95 -1.90 22.54
CA LYS A 139 5.08 -0.79 22.93
C LYS A 139 5.81 0.19 23.84
N ALA A 140 5.78 1.47 23.49
CA ALA A 140 6.15 2.60 24.35
C ALA A 140 4.92 3.32 24.94
N SER A 141 5.15 4.14 25.98
CA SER A 141 4.10 4.96 26.62
C SER A 141 3.90 6.33 25.96
N SER A 142 4.86 6.79 25.17
CA SER A 142 4.87 8.07 24.46
C SER A 142 5.63 7.93 23.15
N ALA A 143 5.61 8.97 22.30
CA ALA A 143 6.44 9.02 21.10
C ALA A 143 7.92 8.85 21.48
N THR A 144 8.56 7.85 20.88
CA THR A 144 9.96 7.47 21.11
C THR A 144 10.64 7.36 19.74
N LEU A 145 11.88 7.83 19.65
CA LEU A 145 12.70 7.62 18.46
C LEU A 145 13.22 6.19 18.44
N LEU A 146 13.41 5.64 17.23
CA LEU A 146 14.15 4.40 17.10
C LEU A 146 15.56 4.57 17.67
N GLY A 147 16.08 3.49 18.23
CA GLY A 147 17.48 3.37 18.56
C GLY A 147 18.35 3.51 17.31
N LYS A 148 19.62 3.81 17.54
CA LYS A 148 20.60 3.82 16.46
C LYS A 148 20.72 2.41 15.86
N ASP A 149 20.71 2.34 14.54
CA ASP A 149 20.87 1.10 13.76
C ASP A 149 19.86 0.01 14.17
N THR A 150 18.63 0.41 14.54
CA THR A 150 17.55 -0.52 14.88
C THR A 150 17.20 -1.40 13.70
N LEU A 151 17.52 -2.69 13.80
CA LEU A 151 17.09 -3.73 12.88
C LEU A 151 15.76 -4.32 13.35
N ILE A 152 14.72 -4.18 12.53
CA ILE A 152 13.49 -4.97 12.65
C ILE A 152 13.68 -6.27 11.86
N ASN A 153 13.23 -7.41 12.38
CA ASN A 153 13.41 -8.72 11.73
C ASN A 153 12.23 -9.04 10.81
N SER A 154 12.25 -10.20 10.19
CA SER A 154 11.12 -10.74 9.43
C SER A 154 9.86 -10.73 10.27
N GLN A 155 8.72 -10.34 9.66
CA GLN A 155 7.41 -10.17 10.29
C GLN A 155 7.27 -8.98 11.26
N ASP A 156 8.38 -8.41 11.74
CA ASP A 156 8.36 -7.21 12.55
C ASP A 156 7.97 -6.01 11.69
N GLU A 157 7.05 -5.18 12.20
CA GLU A 157 6.50 -4.04 11.48
C GLU A 157 6.33 -2.80 12.38
N TYR A 158 6.57 -1.63 11.77
CA TYR A 158 6.17 -0.34 12.31
C TYR A 158 5.76 0.61 11.19
N SER A 159 5.21 1.75 11.59
CA SER A 159 4.73 2.79 10.70
C SER A 159 5.16 4.17 11.17
N ILE A 160 5.22 5.11 10.24
CA ILE A 160 5.47 6.52 10.46
C ILE A 160 4.21 7.33 10.13
N PHE A 161 3.81 8.15 11.08
CA PHE A 161 2.81 9.20 10.94
C PHE A 161 3.44 10.57 11.18
N SER A 162 2.67 11.63 10.91
CA SER A 162 3.05 12.99 11.30
C SER A 162 2.98 13.18 12.83
N THR A 163 3.29 14.38 13.30
CA THR A 163 3.08 14.79 14.70
C THR A 163 1.74 15.51 14.93
N VAL A 164 0.95 15.69 13.87
CA VAL A 164 -0.36 16.34 13.95
C VAL A 164 -1.37 15.32 14.47
N LYS A 165 -1.90 15.54 15.67
CA LYS A 165 -2.89 14.65 16.27
C LYS A 165 -4.24 14.80 15.58
N CYS A 166 -4.92 13.69 15.42
CA CYS A 166 -6.34 13.70 15.05
C CYS A 166 -7.17 14.38 16.15
N GLY A 167 -8.20 15.11 15.71
CA GLY A 167 -9.35 15.49 16.52
C GLY A 167 -10.24 14.28 16.83
N ASP A 168 -11.46 14.55 17.29
CA ASP A 168 -12.38 13.50 17.72
C ASP A 168 -12.71 12.48 16.61
N SER A 169 -12.75 11.20 16.99
CA SER A 169 -13.16 10.09 16.13
C SER A 169 -14.62 10.25 15.67
N GLY A 170 -14.87 10.06 14.37
CA GLY A 170 -16.22 10.04 13.81
C GLY A 170 -16.20 10.13 12.27
N LEU A 171 -17.23 9.61 11.61
CA LEU A 171 -17.26 9.49 10.14
C LEU A 171 -17.03 10.82 9.41
N ASP A 172 -17.69 11.89 9.84
CA ASP A 172 -17.57 13.24 9.26
C ASP A 172 -16.65 14.16 10.09
N LYS A 173 -15.72 13.56 10.84
CA LYS A 173 -14.75 14.26 11.68
C LYS A 173 -13.37 14.14 11.08
N ASP A 174 -12.44 14.88 11.68
CA ASP A 174 -11.06 15.09 11.24
C ASP A 174 -10.40 13.88 10.54
N CYS A 175 -9.98 12.88 11.31
CA CYS A 175 -9.32 11.67 10.77
C CYS A 175 -10.29 10.53 10.43
N GLY A 176 -11.60 10.79 10.39
CA GLY A 176 -12.61 9.75 10.32
C GLY A 176 -12.73 8.92 11.61
N VAL A 177 -13.29 7.71 11.49
CA VAL A 177 -13.37 6.76 12.60
C VAL A 177 -11.99 6.12 12.82
N TYR A 178 -11.57 6.04 14.08
CA TYR A 178 -10.39 5.31 14.52
C TYR A 178 -10.65 4.61 15.87
N ARG A 179 -9.84 3.60 16.21
CA ARG A 179 -10.01 2.81 17.44
C ARG A 179 -9.87 3.68 18.69
N SER A 180 -10.74 3.47 19.68
CA SER A 180 -10.60 4.16 20.97
C SER A 180 -9.27 3.80 21.66
N GLY A 181 -8.61 4.78 22.27
CA GLY A 181 -7.42 4.59 23.10
C GLY A 181 -6.08 4.43 22.37
N ILE A 182 -6.05 4.51 21.04
CA ILE A 182 -4.79 4.51 20.27
C ILE A 182 -4.22 5.92 20.12
N PRO A 183 -2.89 6.07 19.93
CA PRO A 183 -2.35 7.28 19.33
C PRO A 183 -2.86 7.43 17.89
N ALA A 184 -3.66 8.47 17.62
CA ALA A 184 -4.18 8.78 16.29
C ALA A 184 -3.56 10.09 15.79
N TYR A 185 -2.86 10.00 14.66
CA TYR A 185 -2.18 11.11 14.00
C TYR A 185 -2.60 11.19 12.53
N HIS A 186 -2.46 12.36 11.93
CA HIS A 186 -2.58 12.52 10.48
C HIS A 186 -1.41 11.82 9.77
N GLY A 187 -1.70 11.32 8.58
CA GLY A 187 -0.68 10.86 7.65
C GLY A 187 -0.02 12.03 6.91
N PHE A 188 0.55 11.71 5.75
CA PHE A 188 1.19 12.64 4.83
C PHE A 188 0.32 12.76 3.57
N SER A 189 -0.28 13.92 3.34
CA SER A 189 -1.18 14.18 2.21
C SER A 189 -0.48 14.89 1.05
N GLY A 190 -1.22 15.23 -0.01
CA GLY A 190 -0.73 16.03 -1.12
C GLY A 190 -0.70 15.23 -2.42
N THR A 191 -1.10 15.89 -3.50
CA THR A 191 -1.11 15.30 -4.85
C THR A 191 0.31 15.13 -5.37
N THR A 192 1.13 16.17 -5.33
CA THR A 192 2.52 16.16 -5.79
C THR A 192 3.45 16.11 -4.58
N LYS A 193 3.93 14.90 -4.26
CA LYS A 193 4.69 14.60 -3.04
C LYS A 193 5.78 13.56 -3.30
N MET A 194 6.74 13.49 -2.40
CA MET A 194 7.85 12.54 -2.49
C MET A 194 8.19 12.00 -1.10
N PHE A 195 8.50 10.71 -1.04
CA PHE A 195 9.02 10.04 0.15
C PHE A 195 10.41 9.48 -0.17
N LEU A 196 11.39 9.83 0.65
CA LEU A 196 12.78 9.40 0.53
C LEU A 196 13.21 8.60 1.75
N PHE A 197 14.06 7.62 1.51
CA PHE A 197 14.55 6.64 2.47
C PHE A 197 16.04 6.38 2.27
N GLU A 198 16.77 6.28 3.37
CA GLU A 198 18.09 5.67 3.44
C GLU A 198 17.97 4.47 4.37
N PHE A 199 18.20 3.26 3.86
CA PHE A 199 17.89 2.02 4.56
C PHE A 199 18.80 0.87 4.16
N THR A 200 18.83 -0.19 4.97
CA THR A 200 19.41 -1.49 4.61
C THR A 200 18.32 -2.56 4.66
N MET A 201 18.45 -3.61 3.83
CA MET A 201 17.56 -4.78 3.83
C MET A 201 18.39 -6.07 3.89
N PRO A 202 19.10 -6.34 5.00
CA PRO A 202 19.99 -7.50 5.10
C PRO A 202 19.20 -8.81 5.06
N THR A 203 19.84 -9.92 4.69
CA THR A 203 19.22 -11.24 4.80
C THR A 203 18.85 -11.55 6.25
N GLU A 204 17.66 -12.11 6.46
CA GLU A 204 17.22 -12.56 7.79
C GLU A 204 18.22 -13.53 8.43
N SER A 205 18.49 -13.35 9.73
CA SER A 205 19.46 -14.17 10.48
C SER A 205 19.09 -14.43 11.95
N LYS A 206 17.98 -13.84 12.43
CA LYS A 206 17.51 -13.88 13.82
C LYS A 206 16.34 -14.83 14.02
N VAL A 207 15.45 -14.93 13.04
CA VAL A 207 14.32 -15.88 13.05
C VAL A 207 14.45 -16.86 11.89
N SER A 208 13.72 -17.97 11.94
CA SER A 208 13.69 -19.00 10.89
C SER A 208 12.40 -18.94 10.06
N LYS A 209 12.45 -19.51 8.85
CA LYS A 209 11.30 -19.58 7.94
C LYS A 209 10.08 -20.29 8.53
N SER A 210 10.28 -21.20 9.50
CA SER A 210 9.18 -21.89 10.19
C SER A 210 8.51 -21.07 11.28
N GLU A 211 9.13 -19.98 11.75
CA GLU A 211 8.62 -19.16 12.86
C GLU A 211 7.70 -18.03 12.39
N VAL A 212 7.83 -17.60 11.13
CA VAL A 212 7.13 -16.43 10.59
C VAL A 212 6.67 -16.64 9.15
N SER A 213 5.52 -16.06 8.78
CA SER A 213 4.98 -16.14 7.42
C SER A 213 5.75 -15.29 6.41
N ASN A 214 6.19 -14.10 6.83
CA ASN A 214 6.88 -13.13 5.98
C ASN A 214 8.41 -13.25 6.13
N TYR A 215 8.95 -14.46 6.12
CA TYR A 215 10.38 -14.72 6.30
C TYR A 215 11.21 -14.08 5.17
N ASP A 216 12.16 -13.22 5.53
CA ASP A 216 13.08 -12.52 4.64
C ASP A 216 12.36 -11.78 3.49
N MET A 217 11.20 -11.19 3.82
CA MET A 217 10.34 -10.44 2.92
C MET A 217 10.20 -8.98 3.37
N PRO A 218 11.29 -8.19 3.39
CA PRO A 218 11.23 -6.80 3.83
C PRO A 218 10.40 -5.96 2.87
N ALA A 219 9.80 -4.90 3.40
CA ALA A 219 9.04 -3.97 2.58
C ALA A 219 8.98 -2.54 3.14
N ILE A 220 8.80 -1.58 2.24
CA ILE A 220 8.43 -0.18 2.52
C ILE A 220 7.22 0.15 1.65
N TRP A 221 6.11 0.53 2.27
CA TRP A 221 4.86 0.80 1.55
C TRP A 221 4.06 1.94 2.17
N LEU A 222 3.02 2.36 1.45
CA LEU A 222 2.10 3.40 1.83
C LEU A 222 0.71 2.82 2.00
N LEU A 223 0.05 3.11 3.12
CA LEU A 223 -1.38 2.83 3.30
C LEU A 223 -2.13 4.14 3.44
N ASN A 224 -3.32 4.25 2.82
CA ASN A 224 -4.28 5.27 3.21
C ASN A 224 -4.42 5.29 4.74
N ALA A 225 -4.24 6.47 5.36
CA ALA A 225 -4.09 6.60 6.80
C ALA A 225 -5.33 6.15 7.59
N HIS A 226 -6.50 6.02 6.95
CA HIS A 226 -7.67 5.39 7.55
C HIS A 226 -7.44 3.92 7.92
N ILE A 227 -6.68 3.17 7.10
CA ILE A 227 -6.47 1.73 7.27
C ILE A 227 -5.84 1.40 8.62
N PRO A 228 -4.61 1.86 8.96
CA PRO A 228 -4.01 1.51 10.25
C PRO A 228 -4.71 2.18 11.44
N ARG A 229 -5.41 3.31 11.24
CA ARG A 229 -6.24 3.95 12.29
C ARG A 229 -7.44 3.07 12.69
N THR A 230 -7.98 2.26 11.77
CA THR A 230 -9.08 1.33 12.03
C THR A 230 -8.63 -0.12 12.11
N SER A 231 -8.07 -0.71 11.06
CA SER A 231 -7.51 -2.06 11.03
C SER A 231 -6.73 -2.34 9.74
N GLN A 232 -5.45 -2.67 9.90
CA GLN A 232 -4.61 -3.18 8.81
C GLN A 232 -4.85 -4.68 8.61
N TYR A 233 -4.71 -5.48 9.67
CA TYR A 233 -4.89 -6.94 9.64
C TYR A 233 -6.18 -7.37 10.33
N SER A 234 -7.33 -6.99 9.75
CA SER A 234 -8.65 -7.39 10.28
C SER A 234 -9.00 -8.85 9.94
N THR A 235 -9.68 -9.54 10.84
CA THR A 235 -10.34 -10.83 10.53
C THR A 235 -11.68 -10.64 9.82
N ASN A 236 -12.22 -9.41 9.82
CA ASN A 236 -13.43 -9.01 9.10
C ASN A 236 -13.12 -7.86 8.14
N ALA A 237 -13.31 -8.09 6.84
CA ALA A 237 -13.06 -7.13 5.77
C ALA A 237 -13.76 -5.77 5.94
N ASN A 238 -14.90 -5.71 6.65
CA ASN A 238 -15.65 -4.47 6.88
C ASN A 238 -15.02 -3.56 7.95
N CYS A 239 -13.93 -4.00 8.60
CA CYS A 239 -13.23 -3.23 9.62
C CYS A 239 -12.15 -2.31 9.06
N SER A 240 -11.99 -2.31 7.74
CA SER A 240 -10.99 -1.53 7.02
C SER A 240 -11.57 -1.03 5.72
N CYS A 241 -11.21 0.19 5.32
CA CYS A 241 -11.56 0.69 3.99
C CYS A 241 -10.75 0.00 2.88
N TRP A 242 -9.71 -0.77 3.21
CA TRP A 242 -8.76 -1.29 2.23
C TRP A 242 -9.47 -2.09 1.13
N ARG A 243 -10.31 -3.06 1.52
CA ARG A 243 -11.11 -3.89 0.59
C ARG A 243 -12.14 -3.12 -0.23
N SER A 244 -12.42 -1.87 0.14
CA SER A 244 -13.30 -1.00 -0.62
C SER A 244 -12.54 -0.07 -1.56
N GLY A 245 -11.20 -0.13 -1.59
CA GLY A 245 -10.36 0.58 -2.55
C GLY A 245 -9.82 1.92 -2.05
N CYS A 246 -9.61 2.11 -0.74
CA CYS A 246 -9.02 3.36 -0.24
C CYS A 246 -7.51 3.49 -0.53
N GLY A 247 -6.85 2.41 -0.94
CA GLY A 247 -5.53 2.43 -1.56
C GLY A 247 -4.37 1.99 -0.67
N GLU A 248 -3.46 1.24 -1.29
CA GLU A 248 -2.14 0.88 -0.79
C GLU A 248 -1.13 0.93 -1.95
N PHE A 249 0.10 1.38 -1.67
CA PHE A 249 1.16 1.41 -2.67
C PHE A 249 2.47 0.88 -2.09
N ASP A 250 2.90 -0.27 -2.59
CA ASP A 250 4.18 -0.88 -2.25
C ASP A 250 5.28 -0.18 -3.04
N ILE A 251 6.20 0.45 -2.33
CA ILE A 251 7.34 1.14 -2.95
C ILE A 251 8.43 0.11 -3.22
N PHE A 252 8.87 -0.58 -2.16
CA PHE A 252 9.88 -1.63 -2.23
C PHE A 252 9.35 -2.83 -1.48
N GLU A 253 9.01 -3.92 -2.17
CA GLU A 253 8.55 -5.16 -1.52
C GLU A 253 9.20 -6.41 -2.11
N VAL A 254 9.72 -7.27 -1.24
CA VAL A 254 9.95 -8.68 -1.57
C VAL A 254 8.65 -9.46 -1.39
N LYS A 255 8.01 -9.85 -2.50
CA LYS A 255 6.64 -10.41 -2.50
C LYS A 255 6.52 -11.83 -1.97
N ASN A 256 7.56 -12.64 -2.08
CA ASN A 256 7.60 -13.99 -1.53
C ASN A 256 9.03 -14.46 -1.32
N ASN A 257 9.19 -15.47 -0.45
CA ASN A 257 10.48 -16.07 -0.15
C ASN A 257 10.76 -17.28 -1.06
N THR A 258 11.08 -17.01 -2.32
CA THR A 258 11.63 -18.02 -3.25
C THR A 258 12.98 -17.57 -3.78
N GLU A 259 13.81 -18.50 -4.23
CA GLU A 259 15.14 -18.18 -4.80
C GLU A 259 15.08 -17.16 -5.94
N SER A 260 13.98 -17.13 -6.71
CA SER A 260 13.81 -16.24 -7.85
C SER A 260 13.27 -14.84 -7.51
N THR A 261 12.93 -14.57 -6.25
CA THR A 261 12.22 -13.34 -5.81
C THR A 261 12.77 -12.71 -4.54
N VAL A 262 13.45 -13.47 -3.67
CA VAL A 262 13.89 -13.00 -2.34
C VAL A 262 14.83 -11.78 -2.38
N ASN A 263 15.52 -11.59 -3.51
CA ASN A 263 16.42 -10.46 -3.76
C ASN A 263 15.86 -9.45 -4.77
N LYS A 264 14.53 -9.39 -4.94
CA LYS A 264 13.86 -8.51 -5.89
C LYS A 264 12.84 -7.63 -5.17
N LEU A 265 12.98 -6.32 -5.30
CA LEU A 265 12.04 -5.33 -4.80
C LEU A 265 11.08 -4.96 -5.93
N PHE A 266 9.81 -5.29 -5.74
CA PHE A 266 8.73 -4.94 -6.63
C PHE A 266 7.98 -3.73 -6.09
N SER A 267 7.29 -3.03 -6.99
CA SER A 267 6.31 -2.01 -6.64
C SER A 267 4.94 -2.44 -7.14
N THR A 268 3.92 -2.27 -6.32
CA THR A 268 2.55 -2.73 -6.59
C THR A 268 1.56 -1.66 -6.12
N ILE A 269 0.56 -1.37 -6.94
CA ILE A 269 -0.60 -0.54 -6.54
C ILE A 269 -1.78 -1.45 -6.23
N HIS A 270 -2.37 -1.26 -5.05
CA HIS A 270 -3.53 -1.97 -4.55
C HIS A 270 -4.71 -1.01 -4.48
N ASP A 271 -5.39 -0.86 -5.61
CA ASP A 271 -6.66 -0.16 -5.75
C ASP A 271 -7.51 -0.81 -6.86
N TYR A 272 -8.55 -0.13 -7.33
CA TYR A 272 -9.41 -0.63 -8.42
C TYR A 272 -9.11 0.04 -9.77
N GLN A 273 -7.94 0.64 -9.94
CA GLN A 273 -7.53 1.22 -11.20
C GLN A 273 -7.10 0.12 -12.18
N GLY A 274 -8.03 -0.36 -13.01
CA GLY A 274 -7.69 -1.34 -14.07
C GLY A 274 -7.60 -2.79 -13.60
N THR A 275 -7.98 -3.07 -12.35
CA THR A 275 -8.14 -4.41 -11.80
C THR A 275 -9.39 -4.46 -10.91
N ASP A 276 -10.02 -5.63 -10.79
CA ASP A 276 -11.03 -5.96 -9.77
C ASP A 276 -10.44 -6.82 -8.64
N ASP A 277 -9.20 -7.29 -8.79
CA ASP A 277 -8.45 -8.04 -7.79
C ASP A 277 -7.50 -7.10 -7.03
N ILE A 278 -8.02 -6.52 -5.96
CA ILE A 278 -7.25 -5.65 -5.07
C ILE A 278 -6.15 -6.42 -4.30
N GLU A 279 -6.27 -7.74 -4.15
CA GLU A 279 -5.31 -8.55 -3.38
C GLU A 279 -4.00 -8.73 -4.13
N SER A 280 -4.10 -9.02 -5.42
CA SER A 280 -2.93 -9.10 -6.28
C SER A 280 -2.41 -7.71 -6.65
N GLY A 281 -3.31 -6.73 -6.75
CA GLY A 281 -3.00 -5.39 -7.23
C GLY A 281 -2.49 -5.38 -8.67
N ILE A 282 -1.91 -4.24 -9.09
CA ILE A 282 -1.14 -4.14 -10.33
C ILE A 282 0.32 -3.92 -9.98
N GLN A 283 1.13 -4.93 -10.26
CA GLN A 283 2.57 -4.87 -10.12
C GLN A 283 3.17 -4.37 -11.44
N ALA A 284 4.13 -3.45 -11.36
CA ALA A 284 4.87 -3.06 -12.55
C ALA A 284 5.73 -4.22 -13.10
N ASN A 285 5.94 -4.23 -14.41
CA ASN A 285 6.77 -5.23 -15.08
C ASN A 285 8.29 -4.96 -14.94
N GLY A 286 8.77 -4.84 -13.71
CA GLY A 286 10.18 -4.64 -13.37
C GLY A 286 10.46 -4.83 -11.87
N TYR A 287 11.72 -5.02 -11.52
CA TYR A 287 12.18 -5.07 -10.14
C TYR A 287 13.49 -4.30 -9.94
N ILE A 288 13.66 -3.73 -8.75
CA ILE A 288 14.94 -3.18 -8.30
C ILE A 288 15.66 -4.29 -7.50
N PRO A 289 16.94 -4.60 -7.76
CA PRO A 289 17.69 -5.56 -6.96
C PRO A 289 17.74 -5.13 -5.50
N ARG A 290 17.40 -6.05 -4.59
CA ARG A 290 17.62 -5.85 -3.16
C ARG A 290 19.12 -5.98 -2.88
N ASP A 291 19.72 -4.94 -2.34
CA ASP A 291 21.09 -5.01 -1.82
C ASP A 291 21.06 -5.50 -0.37
N THR A 292 21.55 -6.72 -0.13
CA THR A 292 21.55 -7.37 1.18
C THR A 292 22.78 -7.03 2.04
N GLU A 293 23.76 -6.32 1.47
CA GLU A 293 25.02 -5.98 2.15
C GLU A 293 25.19 -4.47 2.32
N GLY A 294 24.71 -3.70 1.34
CA GLY A 294 24.88 -2.25 1.26
C GLY A 294 23.68 -1.45 1.78
N THR A 295 23.83 -0.14 1.65
CA THR A 295 22.79 0.84 1.94
C THR A 295 22.11 1.25 0.64
N MET A 296 20.78 1.24 0.65
CA MET A 296 19.94 1.71 -0.44
C MET A 296 19.44 3.12 -0.10
N ILE A 297 19.52 4.03 -1.08
CA ILE A 297 19.05 5.41 -0.94
C ILE A 297 18.11 5.70 -2.10
N GLY A 298 16.86 6.09 -1.80
CA GLY A 298 15.86 6.29 -2.83
C GLY A 298 14.47 6.44 -2.27
N GLY A 299 13.46 6.18 -3.08
CA GLY A 299 12.07 6.27 -2.65
C GLY A 299 11.12 6.43 -3.82
N VAL A 300 10.03 7.17 -3.62
CA VAL A 300 9.01 7.44 -4.63
C VAL A 300 8.74 8.93 -4.77
N VAL A 301 8.65 9.40 -6.01
CA VAL A 301 8.12 10.72 -6.36
C VAL A 301 6.79 10.56 -7.10
N PHE A 302 5.77 11.29 -6.64
CA PHE A 302 4.48 11.43 -7.30
C PHE A 302 4.41 12.82 -7.94
N ASP A 303 4.33 12.88 -9.27
CA ASP A 303 4.28 14.15 -10.00
C ASP A 303 2.84 14.71 -10.08
N SER A 304 2.66 15.87 -10.69
CA SER A 304 1.33 16.50 -10.85
C SER A 304 0.47 15.89 -11.97
N ASN A 305 1.04 15.03 -12.81
CA ASN A 305 0.41 14.48 -14.01
C ASN A 305 -0.08 13.04 -13.83
N GLY A 306 0.10 12.46 -12.65
CA GLY A 306 -0.19 11.05 -12.40
C GLY A 306 0.93 10.15 -12.88
N LYS A 307 2.18 10.55 -12.64
CA LYS A 307 3.34 9.68 -12.76
C LYS A 307 3.91 9.42 -11.36
N ALA A 308 4.04 8.13 -11.01
CA ALA A 308 4.79 7.70 -9.84
C ALA A 308 6.10 7.07 -10.30
N SER A 309 7.24 7.56 -9.81
CA SER A 309 8.57 6.98 -10.11
C SER A 309 9.22 6.50 -8.81
N VAL A 310 9.40 5.19 -8.70
CA VAL A 310 10.16 4.52 -7.63
C VAL A 310 11.59 4.32 -8.10
N PHE A 311 12.58 4.69 -7.29
CA PHE A 311 13.99 4.67 -7.70
C PHE A 311 14.94 4.43 -6.53
N VAL A 312 16.14 3.94 -6.85
CA VAL A 312 17.30 3.91 -5.95
C VAL A 312 18.45 4.65 -6.63
N SER A 313 19.00 5.65 -5.94
CA SER A 313 20.09 6.50 -6.43
C SER A 313 20.97 6.99 -5.29
N ASN A 314 22.25 6.63 -5.34
CA ASN A 314 23.26 7.07 -4.36
C ASN A 314 23.53 8.59 -4.39
N SER A 315 22.99 9.32 -5.36
CA SER A 315 23.06 10.79 -5.43
C SER A 315 21.97 11.49 -4.62
N THR A 316 21.00 10.74 -4.09
CA THR A 316 19.85 11.29 -3.35
C THR A 316 20.30 11.98 -2.07
N THR A 317 19.85 13.22 -1.86
CA THR A 317 20.09 13.98 -0.63
C THR A 317 18.80 14.21 0.15
N PHE A 318 18.94 14.63 1.40
CA PHE A 318 17.83 14.94 2.29
C PHE A 318 17.91 16.39 2.74
N ASP A 319 18.13 17.31 1.81
CA ASP A 319 18.20 18.74 2.14
C ASP A 319 16.81 19.27 2.51
N SER A 320 16.73 20.42 3.17
CA SER A 320 15.41 21.00 3.56
C SER A 320 14.59 21.48 2.36
N SER A 321 15.26 21.77 1.24
CA SER A 321 14.68 22.13 -0.05
C SER A 321 15.49 21.42 -1.14
N ILE A 322 14.81 20.78 -2.09
CA ILE A 322 15.43 20.07 -3.21
C ILE A 322 14.89 20.66 -4.52
N SER A 323 15.73 20.89 -5.53
CA SER A 323 15.26 21.41 -6.81
C SER A 323 14.60 20.32 -7.67
N ASN A 324 13.68 20.70 -8.58
CA ASN A 324 13.14 19.78 -9.58
C ASN A 324 14.23 19.13 -10.44
N SER A 325 15.33 19.84 -10.71
CA SER A 325 16.48 19.32 -11.45
C SER A 325 17.24 18.25 -10.67
N ASP A 326 17.31 18.34 -9.34
CA ASP A 326 17.95 17.30 -8.53
C ASP A 326 17.12 16.03 -8.54
N VAL A 327 15.81 16.13 -8.31
CA VAL A 327 14.89 14.97 -8.35
C VAL A 327 14.92 14.29 -9.72
N SER A 328 14.79 15.08 -10.80
CA SER A 328 14.90 14.56 -12.17
C SER A 328 16.27 13.93 -12.44
N GLY A 329 17.33 14.54 -11.88
CA GLY A 329 18.69 14.03 -11.93
C GLY A 329 18.84 12.69 -11.23
N TRP A 330 18.20 12.47 -10.08
CA TRP A 330 18.25 11.19 -9.36
C TRP A 330 17.55 10.08 -10.12
N VAL A 331 16.35 10.33 -10.63
CA VAL A 331 15.57 9.35 -11.41
C VAL A 331 16.28 9.02 -12.72
N SER A 332 16.74 10.02 -13.48
CA SER A 332 17.43 9.79 -14.76
C SER A 332 18.80 9.12 -14.62
N LYS A 333 19.54 9.41 -13.53
CA LYS A 333 20.84 8.77 -13.26
C LYS A 333 20.73 7.39 -12.62
N ALA A 334 19.57 7.03 -12.06
CA ALA A 334 19.37 5.72 -11.46
C ALA A 334 19.59 4.61 -12.51
N GLY A 335 19.07 4.79 -13.73
CA GLY A 335 19.35 3.89 -14.85
C GLY A 335 18.12 3.57 -15.69
N THR A 336 18.00 2.32 -16.11
CA THR A 336 16.89 1.83 -16.94
C THR A 336 15.58 1.85 -16.14
N ALA A 337 14.49 2.27 -16.80
CA ALA A 337 13.15 2.28 -16.24
C ALA A 337 12.29 1.15 -16.83
N ALA A 338 11.48 0.51 -15.99
CA ALA A 338 10.30 -0.22 -16.42
C ALA A 338 9.06 0.63 -16.12
N THR A 339 8.20 0.82 -17.12
CA THR A 339 7.00 1.65 -16.98
C THR A 339 5.75 0.79 -17.13
N GLU A 340 4.89 0.85 -16.12
CA GLU A 340 3.55 0.26 -16.13
C GLU A 340 2.52 1.33 -16.50
N GLN A 341 1.74 1.08 -17.54
CA GLN A 341 0.71 2.02 -17.98
C GLN A 341 -0.63 1.62 -17.35
N LEU A 342 -1.04 2.33 -16.30
CA LEU A 342 -2.32 2.05 -15.65
C LEU A 342 -3.50 2.45 -16.53
N SER A 343 -4.57 1.66 -16.44
CA SER A 343 -5.77 1.84 -17.24
C SER A 343 -6.47 3.16 -16.92
N SER A 344 -7.02 3.82 -17.94
CA SER A 344 -7.92 4.95 -17.73
C SER A 344 -9.29 4.45 -17.32
N VAL A 345 -9.74 4.82 -16.12
CA VAL A 345 -11.06 4.44 -15.60
C VAL A 345 -12.01 5.63 -15.69
N SER A 346 -13.16 5.45 -16.34
CA SER A 346 -14.22 6.46 -16.38
C SER A 346 -15.27 6.14 -15.31
N PHE A 347 -15.32 6.95 -14.25
CA PHE A 347 -16.38 6.87 -13.26
C PHE A 347 -17.62 7.59 -13.78
N SER A 348 -18.65 6.85 -14.18
CA SER A 348 -20.00 7.41 -14.33
C SER A 348 -20.73 7.25 -13.00
N PRO A 349 -20.99 8.34 -12.24
CA PRO A 349 -21.85 8.23 -11.07
C PRO A 349 -23.22 7.69 -11.52
N ALA A 350 -23.73 6.68 -10.83
CA ALA A 350 -25.10 6.24 -11.03
C ALA A 350 -26.03 7.46 -10.86
N SER A 351 -26.65 7.89 -11.96
CA SER A 351 -27.62 8.97 -11.94
C SER A 351 -28.73 8.58 -10.97
N SER A 352 -28.84 9.33 -9.86
CA SER A 352 -29.94 9.18 -8.91
C SER A 352 -31.24 9.49 -9.66
N THR A 353 -31.95 8.47 -10.12
CA THR A 353 -33.30 8.62 -10.63
C THR A 353 -34.19 8.93 -9.42
N SER A 354 -34.46 10.22 -9.22
CA SER A 354 -35.58 10.67 -8.40
C SER A 354 -36.88 10.19 -9.05
N SER A 355 -37.31 8.97 -8.75
CA SER A 355 -38.61 8.47 -9.20
C SER A 355 -39.71 9.09 -8.34
N SER A 356 -40.22 10.22 -8.83
CA SER A 356 -41.53 10.75 -8.45
C SER A 356 -42.60 9.65 -8.53
N LYS A 357 -43.35 9.48 -7.44
CA LYS A 357 -44.56 8.65 -7.40
C LYS A 357 -45.46 8.93 -8.60
N LYS A 358 -45.71 7.92 -9.43
CA LYS A 358 -46.99 7.74 -10.12
C LYS A 358 -47.19 6.27 -10.45
N GLY A 359 -48.32 5.74 -9.99
CA GLY A 359 -48.70 4.35 -10.12
C GLY A 359 -49.02 3.95 -11.56
N GLY A 360 -48.99 2.64 -11.80
CA GLY A 360 -49.39 2.00 -13.04
C GLY A 360 -48.73 0.63 -13.15
N ALA A 361 -49.50 -0.42 -12.85
CA ALA A 361 -49.07 -1.80 -12.96
C ALA A 361 -48.85 -2.21 -14.43
N SER A 362 -47.77 -2.94 -14.71
CA SER A 362 -47.74 -4.06 -15.67
C SER A 362 -46.38 -4.78 -15.64
N SER A 363 -46.46 -6.08 -15.87
CA SER A 363 -45.51 -7.16 -15.63
C SER A 363 -44.33 -7.27 -16.62
N HIS A 364 -43.48 -8.28 -16.36
CA HIS A 364 -42.34 -8.87 -17.11
C HIS A 364 -40.98 -8.31 -16.61
N GLY A 365 -40.10 -9.02 -15.90
CA GLY A 365 -39.88 -10.45 -15.73
C GLY A 365 -38.48 -10.80 -16.24
N TYR A 366 -37.46 -10.82 -15.37
CA TYR A 366 -36.20 -11.54 -15.61
C TYR A 366 -35.67 -12.20 -14.32
N SER A 367 -35.92 -13.51 -14.32
CA SER A 367 -35.30 -14.68 -13.70
C SER A 367 -34.14 -14.54 -12.69
N ILE A 368 -34.37 -15.15 -11.54
CA ILE A 368 -33.40 -15.71 -10.59
C ILE A 368 -32.95 -17.09 -11.12
N VAL A 369 -31.64 -17.31 -11.28
CA VAL A 369 -30.91 -18.61 -11.33
C VAL A 369 -29.42 -18.24 -11.47
N ASN A 370 -28.41 -18.75 -10.75
CA ASN A 370 -28.27 -19.83 -9.77
C ASN A 370 -27.05 -19.54 -8.90
N ALA A 371 -27.14 -19.91 -7.63
CA ALA A 371 -26.00 -20.19 -6.77
C ALA A 371 -25.56 -21.66 -6.94
N VAL A 372 -24.40 -21.99 -6.36
CA VAL A 372 -23.76 -23.31 -6.15
C VAL A 372 -22.74 -23.71 -7.22
N PHE A 373 -21.45 -23.55 -6.88
CA PHE A 373 -20.53 -24.67 -6.66
C PHE A 373 -19.40 -24.22 -5.72
N ALA A 374 -19.16 -24.98 -4.66
CA ALA A 374 -18.09 -24.81 -3.70
C ALA A 374 -17.27 -26.12 -3.62
N LEU A 375 -16.02 -25.97 -3.15
CA LEU A 375 -15.04 -26.99 -2.71
C LEU A 375 -14.32 -27.73 -3.87
N ALA A 376 -12.99 -27.92 -3.90
CA ALA A 376 -11.99 -28.06 -2.84
C ALA A 376 -10.54 -27.98 -3.42
N LEU A 377 -9.55 -28.06 -2.51
CA LEU A 377 -8.08 -28.20 -2.67
C LEU A 377 -7.31 -26.87 -2.81
N TRP A 378 -6.26 -26.56 -2.02
CA TRP A 378 -5.37 -27.43 -1.25
C TRP A 378 -4.75 -26.70 -0.05
N MET A 379 -4.64 -27.44 1.07
CA MET A 379 -3.50 -27.35 1.98
C MET A 379 -2.33 -28.12 1.34
N ILE A 380 -1.16 -27.50 1.24
CA ILE A 380 0.19 -27.98 1.57
C ILE A 380 1.08 -26.75 1.62
#